data_AF-A0A951D3I7-F1
#
_entry.id   AF-A0A951D3I7-F1
#
_cell.length_a   1.000
_cell.length_b   1.000
_cell.length_c   1.000
_cell.angle_alpha   90.00
_cell.angle_beta   90.00
_cell.angle_gamma   90.00
#
_symmetry.space_group_name_H-M   'P 1'
#
loop_
_entity.id
_entity.type
_entity.pdbx_description
1 polymer ?
#
loop_
_entity_poly.entity_id
_entity_poly.type
_entity_poly.pdbx_seq_one_letter_code
_entity_poly.pdbx_strand_id
1 'polypeptide(L)' 'MSRRLRVNPIACEGHGLCVELLPELIRLDDWGYPILDDAAVPPELVGLARRAVDACPTLALILDDE' A
#
# COMPACT_ATOMS: atom_id res chain seq x y z
N MET A 1 12.24 3.07 -14.08
CA MET A 1 11.12 2.34 -13.46
C MET A 1 11.32 2.36 -11.95
N SER A 2 10.91 3.46 -11.35
CA SER A 2 10.67 3.56 -9.92
C SER A 2 9.26 3.09 -9.65
N ARG A 3 9.08 2.23 -8.64
CA ARG A 3 7.76 1.79 -8.20
C ARG A 3 7.24 2.71 -7.12
N ARG A 4 5.95 3.03 -7.11
CA ARG A 4 5.31 3.79 -6.04
C ARG A 4 4.01 3.13 -5.59
N LEU A 5 3.69 3.30 -4.32
CA LEU A 5 2.40 2.89 -3.77
C LEU A 5 1.43 4.07 -3.80
N ARG A 6 0.20 3.79 -4.21
CA ARG A 6 -0.93 4.72 -4.10
C ARG A 6 -2.13 4.03 -3.49
N VAL A 7 -2.99 4.80 -2.84
CA VAL A 7 -4.28 4.31 -2.35
C VAL A 7 -5.39 5.11 -2.99
N ASN A 8 -6.44 4.42 -3.43
CA ASN A 8 -7.72 5.03 -3.75
C ASN A 8 -8.54 5.17 -2.45
N PRO A 9 -8.67 6.38 -1.88
CA PRO A 9 -9.36 6.56 -0.61
C PRO A 9 -10.88 6.35 -0.71
N ILE A 10 -11.46 6.43 -1.91
CA ILE A 10 -12.89 6.19 -2.13
C ILE A 10 -13.20 4.69 -2.08
N ALA A 11 -12.29 3.85 -2.58
CA ALA A 11 -12.45 2.40 -2.59
C ALA A 11 -11.93 1.72 -1.31
N CYS A 12 -11.11 2.40 -0.52
CA CYS A 12 -10.57 1.85 0.70
C CYS A 12 -11.65 1.79 1.79
N GLU A 13 -11.80 0.62 2.42
CA GLU A 13 -12.75 0.41 3.53
C GLU A 13 -12.04 0.10 4.86
N GLY A 14 -10.73 0.36 4.97
CA GLY A 14 -10.01 0.25 6.26
C GLY A 14 -9.73 -1.17 6.76
N HIS A 15 -9.56 -2.15 5.86
CA HIS A 15 -9.35 -3.56 6.22
C HIS A 15 -8.01 -3.87 6.94
N GLY A 16 -7.01 -2.98 6.89
CA GLY A 16 -5.74 -3.13 7.61
C GLY A 16 -4.72 -4.16 7.04
N LEU A 17 -5.10 -5.04 6.11
CA LEU A 17 -4.19 -6.06 5.55
C LEU A 17 -2.91 -5.49 4.91
N CYS A 18 -2.99 -4.27 4.36
CA CYS A 18 -1.85 -3.62 3.73
C CYS A 18 -0.73 -3.30 4.72
N VAL A 19 -1.03 -2.81 5.93
CA VAL A 19 -0.02 -2.55 6.97
C VAL A 19 0.52 -3.83 7.59
N GLU A 20 -0.27 -4.90 7.66
CA GLU A 20 0.20 -6.19 8.15
C GLU A 20 1.26 -6.80 7.21
N LEU A 21 1.09 -6.61 5.90
CA LEU A 21 1.97 -7.16 4.87
C LEU A 21 3.16 -6.26 4.52
N LEU A 22 3.03 -4.95 4.72
CA LEU A 22 4.08 -3.97 4.40
C LEU A 22 4.12 -2.83 5.44
N PRO A 23 4.46 -3.14 6.70
CA PRO A 23 4.55 -2.13 7.76
C PRO A 23 5.70 -1.12 7.54
N GLU A 24 6.67 -1.45 6.67
CA GLU A 24 7.81 -0.59 6.37
C GLU A 24 7.43 0.68 5.58
N LEU A 25 6.35 0.64 4.80
CA LEU A 25 5.92 1.74 3.93
C LEU A 25 4.49 2.22 4.18
N ILE A 26 3.72 1.46 4.98
CA ILE A 26 2.31 1.75 5.23
C ILE A 26 2.13 1.90 6.73
N ARG A 27 1.52 3.00 7.14
CA ARG A 27 1.01 3.19 8.51
C ARG A 27 -0.49 3.38 8.44
N LEU A 28 -1.20 3.10 9.52
CA LEU A 28 -2.61 3.47 9.62
C LEU A 28 -2.75 4.79 10.39
N ASP A 29 -3.75 5.57 10.01
CA ASP A 29 -4.25 6.66 10.85
C ASP A 29 -5.13 6.14 11.98
N ASP A 30 -5.66 7.06 12.79
CA ASP A 30 -6.55 6.75 13.92
C ASP A 30 -7.90 6.13 13.49
N TRP A 31 -8.22 6.17 12.20
CA TRP A 31 -9.45 5.66 11.60
C TRP A 31 -9.24 4.34 10.85
N GLY A 32 -8.01 3.82 10.80
CA GLY A 32 -7.66 2.57 10.13
C GLY A 32 -7.37 2.70 8.63
N TYR A 33 -7.23 3.93 8.11
CA TYR A 33 -6.89 4.17 6.71
C TYR A 33 -5.37 4.27 6.51
N PRO A 34 -4.85 3.74 5.38
CA PRO A 34 -3.42 3.73 5.13
C PRO A 34 -2.89 5.13 4.77
N ILE A 35 -1.84 5.53 5.47
CA ILE A 35 -0.95 6.63 5.15
C ILE A 35 0.26 6.03 4.43
N LEU A 36 0.51 6.51 3.21
CA LEU A 36 1.64 6.12 2.37
C LEU A 36 2.59 7.32 2.26
N ASP A 37 3.89 7.07 2.37
CA ASP A 37 4.89 8.08 2.01
C ASP A 37 4.99 8.17 0.48
N ASP A 38 5.15 9.37 -0.08
CA ASP A 38 5.35 9.59 -1.52
C ASP A 38 6.79 9.25 -1.97
N ALA A 39 7.32 8.17 -1.42
CA ALA A 39 8.64 7.64 -1.72
C ALA A 39 8.54 6.47 -2.71
N ALA A 40 9.61 6.29 -3.48
CA ALA A 40 9.75 5.09 -4.29
C ALA A 40 9.86 3.85 -3.39
N VAL A 41 9.20 2.77 -3.78
CA VAL A 41 9.31 1.45 -3.15
C VAL A 41 10.73 0.93 -3.37
N PRO A 42 11.50 0.67 -2.29
CA PRO A 42 12.82 0.07 -2.40
C PRO A 42 12.75 -1.28 -3.14
N PRO A 43 13.74 -1.62 -3.99
CA PRO A 43 13.72 -2.85 -4.78
C PRO A 43 13.46 -4.14 -3.97
N GLU A 44 13.99 -4.21 -2.75
CA GLU A 44 13.82 -5.31 -1.81
C GLU A 44 12.38 -5.44 -1.28
N LEU A 45 11.62 -4.34 -1.23
CA LEU A 45 10.24 -4.30 -0.76
C LEU A 45 9.22 -4.48 -1.88
N VAL A 46 9.63 -4.46 -3.17
CA VAL A 46 8.69 -4.61 -4.31
C VAL A 46 7.88 -5.91 -4.23
N GLY A 47 8.49 -7.01 -3.76
CA GLY A 47 7.77 -8.27 -3.57
C GLY A 47 6.70 -8.20 -2.48
N LEU A 48 6.97 -7.49 -1.38
CA LEU A 48 5.99 -7.25 -0.31
C LEU A 48 4.90 -6.28 -0.78
N ALA A 49 5.26 -5.21 -1.48
CA ALA A 49 4.32 -4.26 -2.08
C ALA A 49 3.32 -4.93 -3.02
N ARG A 50 3.79 -5.84 -3.89
CA ARG A 50 2.87 -6.59 -4.76
C ARG A 50 1.93 -7.49 -3.96
N ARG A 51 2.42 -8.19 -2.94
CA ARG A 51 1.56 -8.99 -2.05
C ARG A 51 0.53 -8.15 -1.31
N ALA A 52 0.91 -6.97 -0.83
CA ALA A 52 -0.01 -6.05 -0.16
C ALA A 52 -1.11 -5.56 -1.10
N VAL A 53 -0.77 -5.28 -2.36
CA VAL A 53 -1.74 -4.92 -3.42
C VAL A 53 -2.70 -6.09 -3.70
N ASP A 54 -2.15 -7.28 -3.93
CA ASP A 54 -2.94 -8.49 -4.25
C ASP A 54 -3.87 -8.91 -3.10
N ALA A 55 -3.50 -8.60 -1.86
CA ALA A 55 -4.31 -8.92 -0.68
C ALA A 55 -5.43 -7.90 -0.40
N CYS A 56 -5.45 -6.75 -1.08
CA CYS A 56 -6.45 -5.72 -0.83
C CYS A 56 -7.84 -6.16 -1.32
N PRO A 57 -8.84 -6.37 -0.43
CA PRO A 57 -10.14 -6.93 -0.83
C PRO A 57 -10.92 -6.05 -1.80
N THR A 58 -10.71 -4.73 -1.70
CA THR A 58 -11.39 -3.72 -2.52
C THR A 58 -10.51 -3.19 -3.65
N LEU A 59 -9.31 -3.75 -3.84
CA LEU A 59 -8.34 -3.31 -4.85
C LEU A 59 -7.99 -1.82 -4.75
N ALA A 60 -8.06 -1.26 -3.53
CA ALA A 60 -7.80 0.15 -3.27
C ALA A 60 -6.30 0.49 -3.23
N LEU A 61 -5.42 -0.47 -2.90
CA LEU A 61 -3.98 -0.28 -2.93
C LEU A 61 -3.43 -0.58 -4.32
N ILE A 62 -2.57 0.30 -4.85
CA ILE A 62 -2.06 0.25 -6.21
C ILE A 62 -0.54 0.34 -6.18
N LEU A 63 0.13 -0.46 -7.00
CA LEU A 63 1.57 -0.37 -7.26
C LEU A 63 1.77 0.09 -8.70
N ASP A 64 2.23 1.32 -8.87
CA ASP A 64 2.48 1.92 -10.18
C ASP A 64 3.97 1.85 -10.54
N ASP A 65 4.25 1.70 -11.83
CA ASP A 65 5.57 1.86 -12.42
C ASP A 65 5.68 3.26 -13.05
N GLU A 66 6.45 4.17 -12.43
CA GLU A 66 6.90 5.45 -13.05
C GLU A 66 8.29 5.34 -13.68
#